data_AF-T1K1H0-F1
#
_entry.id   AF-T1K1H0-F1
#
_cell.length_a   1.000
_cell.length_b   1.000
_cell.length_c   1.000
_cell.angle_alpha   90.00
_cell.angle_beta   90.00
_cell.angle_gamma   90.00
#
_symmetry.space_group_name_H-M   'P 1'
#
loop_
_entity.id
_entity.type
_entity.pdbx_description
1 polymer ?
#
loop_
_entity_poly.entity_id
_entity_poly.type
_entity_poly.pdbx_seq_one_letter_code
_entity_poly.pdbx_strand_id
1 'polypeptide(L)'
;MILLFGLTMLIVFGGGVLLATCFVHTIPEITENYESFMSRKNNGPSESEGLLGDDEKKDKVPWVEICVCIGLFITYLIDTLTLTCIHLAIFSATSPFGILLTLILEQDGLAEDGSLTIILFSAIATGAILYIVFLEILRTEPPAGINGLVQLTTLVAGFTLMSVISIFVGDGDLSEKANSIMYF
;
A
#
# COMPACT_ATOMS: atom_id res chain seq x y z
N MET A 1 18.71 27.68 5.30
CA MET A 1 18.94 27.31 3.89
C MET A 1 19.46 25.88 3.75
N ILE A 2 20.62 25.54 4.33
CA ILE A 2 21.18 24.16 4.31
C ILE A 2 20.26 23.11 4.94
N LEU A 3 19.66 23.40 6.10
CA LEU A 3 18.76 22.45 6.78
C LEU A 3 17.48 22.17 5.99
N LEU A 4 16.93 23.20 5.31
CA LEU A 4 15.76 23.06 4.44
C LEU A 4 16.09 22.18 3.24
N PHE A 5 17.25 22.38 2.63
CA PHE A 5 17.72 21.57 1.50
C PHE A 5 17.88 20.08 1.88
N GLY A 6 18.48 19.80 3.04
CA GLY A 6 18.60 18.43 3.54
C GLY A 6 17.25 17.76 3.81
N LEU A 7 16.29 18.50 4.37
CA LEU A 7 14.95 18.00 4.67
C LEU A 7 14.15 17.68 3.40
N THR A 8 14.24 18.52 2.35
CA THR A 8 13.63 18.24 1.05
C THR A 8 14.20 16.96 0.42
N MET A 9 15.53 16.78 0.46
CA MET A 9 16.16 15.57 -0.07
C MET A 9 15.71 14.32 0.70
N LEU A 10 15.55 14.43 2.03
CA LEU A 10 15.08 13.33 2.88
C LEU A 10 13.62 12.95 2.55
N ILE A 11 12.74 13.92 2.37
CA ILE A 11 11.32 13.68 2.00
C ILE A 11 11.22 12.99 0.64
N VAL A 12 11.97 13.49 -0.35
CA VAL A 12 11.96 12.95 -1.71
C VAL A 12 12.56 11.54 -1.76
N PHE A 13 13.64 11.31 -1.01
CA PHE A 13 14.22 9.99 -0.86
C PHE A 13 13.24 9.02 -0.18
N GLY A 14 12.58 9.45 0.90
CA GLY A 14 11.54 8.70 1.58
C GLY A 14 10.34 8.37 0.69
N GLY A 15 9.93 9.31 -0.17
CA GLY A 15 8.91 9.07 -1.20
C GLY A 15 9.32 7.94 -2.16
N GLY A 16 10.59 7.91 -2.59
CA GLY A 16 11.12 6.81 -3.40
C GLY A 16 11.08 5.45 -2.71
N VAL A 17 11.43 5.40 -1.42
CA VAL A 17 11.34 4.19 -0.60
C VAL A 17 9.89 3.70 -0.48
N LEU A 18 8.94 4.60 -0.19
CA LEU A 18 7.52 4.27 -0.11
C LEU A 18 6.96 3.76 -1.44
N LEU A 19 7.37 4.36 -2.56
CA LEU A 19 6.99 3.92 -3.90
C LEU A 19 7.47 2.49 -4.18
N ALA A 20 8.70 2.16 -3.79
CA ALA A 20 9.22 0.80 -3.90
C ALA A 20 8.42 -0.18 -3.05
N THR A 21 8.12 0.16 -1.80
CA THR A 21 7.31 -0.69 -0.91
C THR A 21 5.93 -0.97 -1.50
N CYS A 22 5.24 0.06 -2.01
CA CYS A 22 3.91 -0.12 -2.61
C CYS A 22 3.96 -1.07 -3.82
N PHE A 23 4.89 -0.89 -4.76
CA PHE A 23 4.93 -1.70 -5.98
C PHE A 23 5.52 -3.09 -5.78
N VAL A 24 6.57 -3.22 -4.96
CA VAL A 24 7.34 -4.46 -4.83
C VAL A 24 6.73 -5.39 -3.78
N HIS A 25 6.11 -4.84 -2.73
CA HIS A 25 5.63 -5.63 -1.60
C HIS A 25 4.11 -5.57 -1.48
N THR A 26 3.56 -4.36 -1.36
CA THR A 26 2.16 -4.21 -0.97
C THR A 26 1.20 -4.64 -2.07
N ILE A 27 1.38 -4.19 -3.32
CA ILE A 27 0.52 -4.55 -4.45
C ILE A 27 0.48 -6.07 -4.72
N PRO A 28 1.61 -6.80 -4.81
CA PRO A 28 1.53 -8.24 -5.03
C PRO A 28 0.90 -8.99 -3.85
N GLU A 29 1.19 -8.57 -2.62
CA GLU A 29 0.62 -9.16 -1.39
C GLU A 29 -0.91 -9.01 -1.33
N ILE A 30 -1.46 -7.83 -1.63
CA ILE A 30 -2.93 -7.63 -1.65
C ILE A 30 -3.59 -8.47 -2.76
N THR A 31 -2.90 -8.72 -3.87
CA THR A 31 -3.41 -9.57 -4.95
C THR A 31 -3.38 -11.04 -4.57
N GLU A 32 -2.30 -11.53 -3.95
CA GLU A 32 -2.21 -12.91 -3.44
C GLU A 32 -3.26 -13.19 -2.35
N ASN A 33 -3.45 -12.23 -1.44
CA ASN A 33 -4.51 -12.28 -0.43
C ASN A 33 -5.89 -12.31 -1.11
N TYR A 34 -6.14 -11.51 -2.14
CA TYR A 34 -7.43 -11.56 -2.86
C TYR A 34 -7.69 -12.92 -3.54
N GLU A 35 -6.68 -13.50 -4.19
CA GLU A 35 -6.80 -14.79 -4.87
C GLU A 35 -7.05 -15.95 -3.90
N SER A 36 -6.41 -15.95 -2.73
CA SER A 36 -6.62 -16.96 -1.70
C SER A 36 -8.01 -16.89 -1.07
N PHE A 37 -8.57 -15.68 -0.91
CA PHE A 37 -9.93 -15.51 -0.36
C PHE A 37 -10.99 -15.91 -1.36
N MET A 38 -10.80 -15.57 -2.64
CA MET A 38 -11.70 -16.01 -3.70
C MET A 38 -11.69 -17.55 -3.82
N SER A 39 -10.53 -18.17 -3.60
CA SER A 39 -10.39 -19.64 -3.56
C SER A 39 -11.09 -20.27 -2.37
N ARG A 40 -11.11 -19.62 -1.19
CA ARG A 40 -11.93 -20.07 -0.04
C ARG A 40 -13.43 -19.91 -0.31
N LYS A 41 -13.86 -18.77 -0.83
CA LYS A 41 -15.28 -18.48 -1.12
C LYS A 41 -15.88 -19.47 -2.12
N ASN A 42 -15.11 -19.86 -3.15
CA ASN A 42 -15.57 -20.84 -4.14
C ASN A 42 -15.78 -22.26 -3.55
N ASN A 43 -15.23 -22.56 -2.38
CA ASN A 43 -15.34 -23.87 -1.72
C ASN A 43 -16.23 -23.87 -0.45
N GLY A 44 -16.77 -22.72 -0.02
CA GLY A 44 -17.59 -22.57 1.19
C GLY A 44 -19.10 -22.49 0.91
N PRO A 45 -19.97 -22.71 1.92
CA PRO A 45 -21.41 -22.57 1.76
C PRO A 45 -21.77 -21.09 1.59
N SER A 46 -22.61 -20.82 0.59
CA SER A 46 -23.04 -19.50 0.18
C SER A 46 -23.67 -18.71 1.32
N GLU A 47 -22.91 -17.80 1.94
CA GLU A 47 -23.48 -16.70 2.71
C GLU A 47 -23.33 -15.40 1.94
N SER A 48 -24.48 -14.81 1.68
CA SER A 48 -24.79 -13.80 0.70
C SER A 48 -24.27 -12.43 1.12
N GLU A 49 -23.21 -11.93 0.50
CA GLU A 49 -23.10 -10.51 0.17
C GLU A 49 -22.50 -10.37 -1.22
N GLY A 50 -23.40 -10.08 -2.17
CA GLY A 50 -23.06 -9.70 -3.52
C GLY A 50 -22.84 -8.20 -3.62
N LEU A 51 -21.79 -7.82 -4.35
CA LEU A 51 -21.91 -6.76 -5.33
C LEU A 51 -21.03 -7.06 -6.55
N LEU A 52 -21.26 -8.23 -7.15
CA LEU A 52 -21.23 -8.52 -8.59
C LEU A 52 -21.14 -10.04 -8.73
N GLY A 53 -22.29 -10.64 -9.07
CA GLY A 53 -22.42 -12.05 -9.41
C GLY A 53 -21.71 -12.38 -10.72
N ASP A 54 -21.48 -13.68 -10.81
CA ASP A 54 -20.72 -14.50 -11.72
C ASP A 54 -21.24 -14.54 -13.16
N ASP A 55 -20.35 -14.27 -14.11
CA ASP A 55 -20.41 -14.90 -15.43
C ASP A 55 -19.01 -15.10 -15.99
N GLU A 56 -18.86 -16.26 -16.60
CA GLU A 56 -17.65 -17.04 -16.80
C GLU A 56 -16.85 -16.58 -18.04
N LYS A 57 -15.50 -16.68 -17.93
CA LYS A 57 -14.42 -16.55 -18.94
C LYS A 57 -13.83 -15.17 -19.25
N LYS A 58 -12.49 -15.15 -19.09
CA LYS A 58 -11.49 -14.33 -19.83
C LYS A 58 -11.81 -12.83 -19.75
N ASP A 59 -11.25 -12.08 -18.83
CA ASP A 59 -9.81 -11.86 -18.63
C ASP A 59 -9.58 -11.62 -17.13
N LYS A 60 -8.43 -11.99 -16.55
CA LYS A 60 -8.12 -11.62 -15.15
C LYS A 60 -7.98 -10.09 -15.09
N VAL A 61 -9.10 -9.38 -15.01
CA VAL A 61 -9.10 -7.97 -14.64
C VAL A 61 -8.73 -7.94 -13.17
N PRO A 62 -7.64 -7.24 -12.82
CA PRO A 62 -7.13 -7.40 -11.49
C PRO A 62 -7.89 -6.35 -10.64
N TRP A 63 -8.95 -6.84 -9.99
CA TRP A 63 -9.94 -6.03 -9.25
C TRP A 63 -9.29 -5.17 -8.15
N VAL A 64 -8.16 -5.66 -7.65
CA VAL A 64 -7.38 -5.00 -6.62
C VAL A 64 -6.77 -3.70 -7.15
N GLU A 65 -6.30 -3.67 -8.39
CA GLU A 65 -5.74 -2.51 -9.07
C GLU A 65 -6.82 -1.46 -9.33
N ILE A 66 -8.05 -1.90 -9.62
CA ILE A 66 -9.20 -0.98 -9.72
C ILE A 66 -9.43 -0.31 -8.35
N CYS A 67 -9.39 -1.07 -7.25
CA CYS A 67 -9.48 -0.50 -5.90
C CYS A 67 -8.32 0.46 -5.56
N VAL A 68 -7.08 0.14 -5.98
CA VAL A 68 -5.93 1.05 -5.84
C VAL A 68 -6.15 2.33 -6.65
N CYS A 69 -6.64 2.23 -7.88
CA CYS A 69 -6.97 3.38 -8.72
C CYS A 69 -8.11 4.22 -8.14
N ILE A 70 -9.10 3.58 -7.52
CA ILE A 70 -10.17 4.26 -6.79
C ILE A 70 -9.59 5.03 -5.60
N GLY A 71 -8.67 4.43 -4.82
CA GLY A 71 -7.97 5.10 -3.73
C GLY A 71 -7.22 6.35 -4.22
N LEU A 72 -6.46 6.23 -5.30
CA LEU A 72 -5.76 7.34 -5.95
C LEU A 72 -6.74 8.47 -6.36
N PHE A 73 -7.88 8.12 -6.96
CA PHE A 73 -8.88 9.10 -7.41
C PHE A 73 -9.61 9.77 -6.24
N ILE A 74 -9.94 9.02 -5.18
CA ILE A 74 -10.57 9.56 -3.97
C ILE A 74 -9.61 10.54 -3.29
N THR A 75 -8.34 10.19 -3.10
CA THR A 75 -7.37 11.10 -2.49
C THR A 75 -7.17 12.35 -3.36
N TYR A 76 -7.15 12.21 -4.68
CA TYR A 76 -7.13 13.36 -5.61
C TYR A 76 -8.36 14.27 -5.48
N LEU A 77 -9.58 13.72 -5.34
CA LEU A 77 -10.78 14.50 -5.09
C LEU A 77 -10.73 15.21 -3.72
N ILE A 78 -10.17 14.56 -2.70
CA ILE A 78 -10.03 15.10 -1.35
C ILE A 78 -9.01 16.25 -1.32
N ASP A 79 -7.92 16.18 -2.09
CA ASP A 79 -6.91 17.23 -2.17
C ASP A 79 -7.49 18.58 -2.65
N THR A 80 -8.53 18.51 -3.49
CA THR A 80 -9.26 19.71 -3.94
C THR A 80 -10.04 20.40 -2.80
N LEU A 81 -10.25 19.74 -1.65
CA LEU A 81 -10.79 20.31 -0.41
C LEU A 81 -9.66 20.64 0.59
N THR A 82 -9.25 21.90 0.64
CA THR A 82 -8.28 22.50 1.60
C THR A 82 -8.40 21.97 3.05
N LEU A 83 -7.70 20.87 3.41
CA LEU A 83 -7.75 20.23 4.74
C LEU A 83 -6.43 19.55 5.16
N THR A 84 -5.26 20.02 4.71
CA THR A 84 -3.94 19.43 5.04
C THR A 84 -3.72 19.27 6.56
N CYS A 85 -4.20 20.21 7.39
CA CYS A 85 -4.10 20.11 8.86
C CYS A 85 -4.98 19.02 9.47
N ILE A 86 -6.15 18.72 8.88
CA ILE A 86 -7.03 17.65 9.35
C ILE A 86 -6.49 16.28 8.91
N HIS A 87 -5.87 16.20 7.73
CA HIS A 87 -5.28 14.96 7.22
C HIS A 87 -4.11 14.46 8.08
N LEU A 88 -3.25 15.35 8.60
CA LEU A 88 -2.19 14.95 9.53
C LEU A 88 -2.74 14.45 10.88
N ALA A 89 -3.81 15.05 11.38
CA ALA A 89 -4.46 14.62 12.61
C ALA A 89 -5.12 13.24 12.44
N ILE A 90 -5.77 13.00 11.30
CA ILE A 90 -6.36 11.71 10.95
C ILE A 90 -5.25 10.67 10.77
N PHE A 91 -4.16 10.97 10.06
CA PHE A 91 -3.04 10.05 9.86
C PHE A 91 -2.41 9.59 11.18
N SER A 92 -2.24 10.50 12.13
CA SER A 92 -1.76 10.15 13.48
C SER A 92 -2.76 9.32 14.27
N ALA A 93 -4.07 9.47 14.04
CA ALA A 93 -5.11 8.66 14.67
C ALA A 93 -5.29 7.30 13.99
N THR A 94 -5.01 7.18 12.69
CA THR A 94 -5.10 5.94 11.92
C THR A 94 -4.09 4.89 12.40
N SER A 95 -2.92 5.31 12.91
CA SER A 95 -1.93 4.38 13.47
C SER A 95 -2.43 3.65 14.74
N PRO A 96 -2.87 4.33 15.82
CA PRO A 96 -3.45 3.64 16.98
C PRO A 96 -4.79 2.97 16.65
N PHE A 97 -5.59 3.52 15.72
CA PHE A 97 -6.86 2.92 15.32
C PHE A 97 -6.67 1.62 14.54
N GLY A 98 -5.71 1.55 13.62
CA GLY A 98 -5.39 0.35 12.86
C GLY A 98 -4.89 -0.79 13.75
N ILE A 99 -4.04 -0.46 14.74
CA ILE A 99 -3.57 -1.42 15.75
C ILE A 99 -4.75 -1.92 16.60
N LEU A 100 -5.63 -1.02 17.05
CA LEU A 100 -6.79 -1.37 17.86
C LEU A 100 -7.80 -2.24 17.11
N LEU A 101 -8.08 -1.91 15.85
CA LEU A 101 -8.99 -2.69 15.00
C LEU A 101 -8.45 -4.11 14.78
N THR A 102 -7.14 -4.23 14.52
CA THR A 102 -6.48 -5.53 14.35
C THR A 102 -6.61 -6.39 15.61
N LEU A 103 -6.33 -5.82 16.78
CA LEU A 103 -6.44 -6.53 18.06
C LEU A 103 -7.87 -6.99 18.38
N ILE A 104 -8.88 -6.18 18.06
CA ILE A 104 -10.29 -6.53 18.28
C ILE A 104 -10.71 -7.69 17.36
N LEU A 105 -10.32 -7.63 16.08
CA LEU A 105 -10.63 -8.69 15.11
C LEU A 105 -9.97 -10.03 15.48
N GLU A 106 -8.82 -9.98 16.17
CA GLU A 106 -8.10 -11.17 16.66
C GLU A 106 -8.82 -11.86 17.84
N GLN A 107 -9.64 -11.14 18.63
CA GLN A 107 -10.35 -11.71 19.78
C GLN A 107 -11.59 -12.55 19.43
N ASP A 108 -12.29 -12.23 18.34
CA ASP A 108 -13.52 -12.94 17.93
C ASP A 108 -13.24 -14.19 17.09
N GLY A 109 -11.97 -14.54 16.85
CA GLY A 109 -11.59 -15.64 15.95
C GLY A 109 -12.00 -15.39 14.48
N LEU A 110 -12.48 -14.19 14.16
CA LEU A 110 -12.80 -13.70 12.82
C LEU A 110 -11.56 -13.22 12.07
N ALA A 111 -10.39 -13.23 12.71
CA ALA A 111 -9.08 -13.20 12.07
C ALA A 111 -8.77 -14.53 11.35
N GLU A 112 -9.74 -15.11 10.65
CA GLU A 112 -9.39 -15.99 9.54
C GLU A 112 -8.78 -15.10 8.47
N ASP A 113 -7.47 -15.23 8.28
CA ASP A 113 -6.72 -14.76 7.12
C ASP A 113 -7.52 -14.91 5.81
N GLY A 114 -8.02 -13.85 5.18
CA GLY A 114 -8.49 -12.62 5.75
C GLY A 114 -9.97 -12.39 5.39
N SER A 115 -10.45 -11.25 5.86
CA SER A 115 -11.72 -10.69 5.45
C SER A 115 -11.55 -9.78 4.24
N LEU A 116 -12.46 -9.88 3.25
CA LEU A 116 -12.46 -9.06 2.03
C LEU A 116 -12.30 -7.56 2.35
N THR A 117 -12.84 -7.12 3.49
CA THR A 117 -12.69 -5.76 4.02
C THR A 117 -11.24 -5.34 4.22
N ILE A 118 -10.39 -6.22 4.75
CA ILE A 118 -8.97 -5.93 5.03
C ILE A 118 -8.21 -5.74 3.70
N ILE A 119 -8.47 -6.60 2.71
CA ILE A 119 -7.85 -6.47 1.38
C ILE A 119 -8.27 -5.15 0.72
N LEU A 120 -9.57 -4.86 0.73
CA LEU A 120 -10.10 -3.65 0.10
C LEU A 120 -9.54 -2.38 0.77
N PHE A 121 -9.48 -2.38 2.10
CA PHE A 121 -8.93 -1.26 2.87
C PHE A 121 -7.44 -1.08 2.59
N SER A 122 -6.68 -2.17 2.51
CA SER A 122 -5.25 -2.14 2.15
C SER A 122 -5.02 -1.64 0.73
N ALA A 123 -5.84 -2.05 -0.25
CA ALA A 123 -5.76 -1.58 -1.62
C ALA A 123 -6.05 -0.07 -1.74
N ILE A 124 -7.11 0.40 -1.07
CA ILE A 124 -7.46 1.84 -1.03
C ILE A 124 -6.37 2.65 -0.33
N ALA A 125 -5.84 2.17 0.81
CA ALA A 125 -4.75 2.82 1.53
C ALA A 125 -3.46 2.87 0.70
N THR A 126 -3.14 1.80 -0.03
CA THR A 126 -2.02 1.75 -0.98
C THR A 126 -2.18 2.79 -2.08
N GLY A 127 -3.39 2.94 -2.63
CA GLY A 127 -3.73 4.00 -3.59
C GLY A 127 -3.51 5.41 -3.03
N ALA A 128 -3.85 5.64 -1.76
CA ALA A 128 -3.62 6.92 -1.09
C ALA A 128 -2.12 7.22 -0.90
N ILE A 129 -1.30 6.23 -0.54
CA ILE A 129 0.15 6.41 -0.44
C ILE A 129 0.77 6.69 -1.81
N LEU A 130 0.33 5.99 -2.86
CA LEU A 130 0.77 6.26 -4.23
C LEU A 130 0.40 7.67 -4.70
N TYR A 131 -0.79 8.18 -4.35
CA TYR A 131 -1.17 9.57 -4.60
C TYR A 131 -0.17 10.56 -3.96
N ILE A 132 0.07 10.40 -2.64
CA ILE A 132 0.97 11.26 -1.87
C ILE A 132 2.35 11.25 -2.50
N VAL A 133 2.85 10.10 -2.95
CA VAL A 133 4.17 10.05 -3.59
C VAL A 133 4.18 10.67 -5.00
N PHE A 134 3.24 10.34 -5.87
CA PHE A 134 3.26 10.78 -7.27
C PHE A 134 2.85 12.23 -7.49
N LEU A 135 1.93 12.76 -6.69
CA LEU A 135 1.33 14.08 -6.93
C LEU A 135 1.68 15.07 -5.83
N GLU A 136 1.70 14.66 -4.58
CA GLU A 136 2.12 15.57 -3.51
C GLU A 136 3.65 15.69 -3.51
N ILE A 137 4.40 14.60 -3.43
CA ILE A 137 5.87 14.63 -3.31
C ILE A 137 6.57 14.89 -4.66
N LEU A 138 6.15 14.23 -5.75
CA LEU A 138 6.79 14.33 -7.07
C LEU A 138 6.44 15.62 -7.84
N ARG A 139 5.24 16.18 -7.61
CA ARG A 139 4.80 17.41 -8.27
C ARG A 139 5.00 18.66 -7.41
N THR A 140 5.46 18.50 -6.16
CA THR A 140 5.88 19.64 -5.35
C THR A 140 7.00 20.39 -6.05
N GLU A 141 6.75 21.66 -6.31
CA GLU A 141 7.75 22.58 -6.83
C GLU A 141 8.83 22.78 -5.76
N PRO A 142 10.11 22.43 -6.04
CA PRO A 142 11.16 22.70 -5.09
C PRO A 142 11.36 24.21 -4.95
N PRO A 143 11.68 24.71 -3.74
CA PRO A 143 11.94 26.13 -3.53
C PRO A 143 13.06 26.60 -4.48
N ALA A 144 12.87 27.80 -5.05
CA ALA A 144 13.68 28.40 -6.11
C ALA A 144 15.18 28.05 -6.01
N GLY A 145 15.68 27.18 -6.91
CA GLY A 145 17.11 26.88 -7.05
C GLY A 145 17.52 25.41 -7.19
N ILE A 146 16.60 24.45 -7.03
CA ILE A 146 16.90 23.02 -7.19
C ILE A 146 16.31 22.52 -8.51
N ASN A 147 17.13 21.88 -9.34
CA ASN A 147 16.66 21.29 -10.59
C ASN A 147 15.70 20.12 -10.26
N GLY A 148 14.52 20.07 -10.88
CA GLY A 148 13.59 18.94 -10.74
C GLY A 148 14.22 17.58 -11.08
N LEU A 149 15.30 17.57 -11.88
CA LEU A 149 16.09 16.37 -12.17
C LEU A 149 16.82 15.82 -10.92
N VAL A 150 17.28 16.68 -10.02
CA VAL A 150 17.93 16.27 -8.76
C VAL A 150 16.89 15.63 -7.83
N GLN A 151 15.66 16.16 -7.81
CA GLN A 151 14.55 15.56 -7.08
C GLN A 151 14.21 14.16 -7.63
N LEU A 152 14.11 14.02 -8.95
CA LEU A 152 13.88 12.71 -9.59
C LEU A 152 14.99 11.71 -9.25
N THR A 153 16.26 12.12 -9.35
CA THR A 153 17.39 11.21 -9.07
C THR A 153 17.45 10.79 -7.60
N THR A 154 17.17 11.69 -6.66
CA THR A 154 17.05 11.34 -5.23
C THR A 154 15.90 10.37 -4.96
N LEU A 155 14.76 10.54 -5.65
CA LEU A 155 13.63 9.63 -5.55
C LEU A 155 13.97 8.24 -6.11
N VAL A 156 14.58 8.19 -7.30
CA VAL A 156 15.03 6.94 -7.91
C VAL A 156 16.08 6.25 -7.05
N ALA A 157 16.96 7.01 -6.38
CA ALA A 157 17.93 6.45 -5.43
C ALA A 157 17.23 5.77 -4.24
N GLY A 158 16.19 6.38 -3.67
CA GLY A 158 15.37 5.77 -2.61
C GLY A 158 14.64 4.51 -3.07
N PHE A 159 14.01 4.57 -4.24
CA PHE A 159 13.34 3.41 -4.85
C PHE A 159 14.31 2.25 -5.09
N THR A 160 15.49 2.55 -5.65
CA THR A 160 16.53 1.56 -5.96
C THR A 160 17.06 0.94 -4.68
N LEU A 161 17.34 1.74 -3.65
CA LEU A 161 17.84 1.25 -2.36
C LEU A 161 16.84 0.28 -1.73
N MET A 162 15.56 0.63 -1.66
CA MET A 162 14.54 -0.25 -1.09
C MET A 162 14.37 -1.53 -1.93
N SER A 163 14.36 -1.41 -3.25
CA SER A 163 14.27 -2.57 -4.15
C SER A 163 15.44 -3.54 -3.96
N VAL A 164 16.67 -3.03 -3.81
CA VAL A 164 17.85 -3.86 -3.52
C VAL A 164 17.71 -4.55 -2.17
N ILE A 165 17.30 -3.81 -1.12
CA ILE A 165 17.10 -4.39 0.21
C ILE A 165 16.05 -5.50 0.16
N SER A 166 14.91 -5.28 -0.51
CA SER A 166 13.86 -6.28 -0.65
C SER A 166 14.36 -7.55 -1.35
N ILE A 167 15.24 -7.44 -2.34
CA ILE A 167 15.85 -8.61 -3.00
C ILE A 167 16.78 -9.37 -2.04
N PHE A 168 17.63 -8.66 -1.30
CA PHE A 168 18.55 -9.29 -0.35
C PHE A 168 17.86 -9.91 0.86
N VAL A 169 16.75 -9.31 1.31
CA VAL A 169 15.95 -9.81 2.44
C VAL A 169 15.01 -10.94 1.98
N GLY A 170 14.44 -10.86 0.78
CA GLY A 170 13.51 -11.84 0.24
C GLY A 170 14.09 -13.26 0.08
N ASP A 171 15.42 -13.40 0.00
CA ASP A 171 16.10 -14.70 0.00
C ASP A 171 16.08 -15.39 1.38
N GLY A 172 15.86 -14.65 2.47
CA GLY A 172 15.78 -15.17 3.84
C GLY A 172 14.43 -15.83 4.20
N ASP A 173 13.33 -15.38 3.57
CA ASP A 173 11.97 -15.83 3.91
C ASP A 173 11.70 -17.28 3.44
N LEU A 174 12.35 -17.71 2.35
CA LEU A 174 12.28 -19.10 1.87
C LEU A 174 12.99 -20.07 2.83
N SER A 175 14.01 -19.61 3.57
CA SER A 175 14.76 -20.44 4.50
C SER A 175 14.06 -20.63 5.84
N GLU A 176 13.21 -19.68 6.28
CA GLU A 176 12.48 -19.77 7.55
C GLU A 176 11.12 -20.47 7.38
N LYS A 177 10.41 -20.24 6.27
CA LYS A 177 9.18 -21.00 5.93
C LYS A 177 9.47 -22.47 5.60
N ALA A 178 10.61 -22.80 4.97
CA ALA A 178 11.02 -24.19 4.78
C ALA A 178 11.36 -24.90 6.11
N ASN A 179 11.85 -24.15 7.12
CA ASN A 179 12.20 -24.72 8.42
C ASN A 179 10.95 -24.94 9.29
N SER A 180 9.99 -24.00 9.32
CA SER A 180 8.73 -24.18 10.07
C SER A 180 7.83 -25.30 9.53
N ILE A 181 7.90 -25.64 8.24
CA ILE A 181 7.11 -26.75 7.67
C ILE A 181 7.77 -28.13 7.93
N MET A 182 9.06 -28.18 8.32
CA MET A 182 9.72 -29.45 8.66
C MET A 182 9.59 -29.85 10.14
N TYR A 183 8.99 -28.98 10.98
CA TYR A 183 8.75 -29.24 12.41
C TYR A 183 7.27 -29.53 12.76
N PHE A 184 6.42 -29.77 11.75
CA PHE A 184 5.08 -30.33 11.89
C PHE A 184 4.94 -31.61 11.05
#